data_AF-A0A178VT34-F1
#
_entry.id   AF-A0A178VT34-F1
#
_cell.length_a   1.000
_cell.length_b   1.000
_cell.length_c   1.000
_cell.angle_alpha   90.00
_cell.angle_beta   90.00
_cell.angle_gamma   90.00
#
_symmetry.space_group_name_H-M   'P 1'
#
loop_
_entity.id
_entity.type
_entity.pdbx_description
1 polymer ?
#
loop_
_entity_poly.entity_id
_entity_poly.type
_entity_poly.pdbx_seq_one_letter_code
_entity_poly.pdbx_strand_id
1 'polypeptide(L)'
;MSEVEGENRAIVCDNGTGMIKAGYAGEDAPSVVFPSTVGRPPHTGGMVGMNENDLFVGDDAEARSGILTLDYPMEHGVVSNWDDMEKIWYHTFYSELRVAPEEHPVLLTEAPLNPKADREKMTQIMFETFAVPSMYIGMQAALSLHASGRTTGTVLDSGDGVSYIVPIYEGSALPHAILRLDLAGRHLTNYLMKIMMERGYTSAEREVVRDIKEQFGYIALDYEQEMEKATKSSAIDRTYELPDGQVITIGAERFRCPEVLFQPSLIGMETSGIHEKTYNSIMKCDDDIRKDLYGNIVLSGGTTMFRGIEERMTKEINALAAANMRIKIVAPPERKYSVWIGGSILASLSTYEQMWITKAEYEENGPAIVHTKCF
;
A
#
# COMPACT_ATOMS: atom_id res chain seq x y z
N MET A 1 7.57 -10.80 -38.82
CA MET A 1 8.13 -9.46 -38.59
C MET A 1 7.75 -9.11 -37.17
N SER A 2 8.59 -9.54 -36.23
CA SER A 2 8.23 -9.80 -34.84
C SER A 2 9.50 -9.68 -33.99
N GLU A 3 10.06 -8.47 -33.93
CA GLU A 3 11.31 -8.22 -33.17
C GLU A 3 11.51 -6.73 -32.76
N VAL A 4 10.49 -5.86 -32.85
CA VAL A 4 10.62 -4.41 -32.50
C VAL A 4 9.70 -3.96 -31.34
N GLU A 5 8.85 -4.82 -30.80
CA GLU A 5 7.92 -4.45 -29.70
C GLU A 5 8.53 -4.56 -28.28
N GLY A 6 9.82 -4.88 -28.16
CA GLY A 6 10.45 -5.22 -26.87
C GLY A 6 11.34 -4.17 -26.21
N GLU A 7 11.86 -3.18 -26.96
CA GLU A 7 13.06 -2.47 -26.46
C GLU A 7 12.81 -1.36 -25.43
N ASN A 8 11.63 -0.71 -25.37
CA ASN A 8 11.40 0.42 -24.45
C ASN A 8 10.07 0.34 -23.67
N ARG A 9 9.69 -0.86 -23.17
CA ARG A 9 8.48 -0.99 -22.34
C ARG A 9 8.60 -0.15 -21.07
N ALA A 10 7.55 0.57 -20.72
CA ALA A 10 7.54 1.37 -19.49
C ALA A 10 7.67 0.49 -18.24
N ILE A 11 8.41 0.96 -17.24
CA ILE A 11 8.51 0.37 -15.91
C ILE A 11 7.45 1.02 -15.02
N VAL A 12 6.72 0.22 -14.28
CA VAL A 12 5.76 0.68 -13.27
C VAL A 12 6.32 0.38 -11.89
N CYS A 13 6.47 1.41 -11.07
CA CYS A 13 6.98 1.34 -9.71
C CYS A 13 5.94 1.88 -8.71
N ASP A 14 5.30 0.97 -7.98
CA ASP A 14 4.37 1.29 -6.89
C ASP A 14 5.13 1.48 -5.57
N ASN A 15 5.25 2.73 -5.13
CA ASN A 15 5.96 3.12 -3.91
C ASN A 15 5.07 2.93 -2.67
N GLY A 16 5.01 1.71 -2.13
CA GLY A 16 4.26 1.41 -0.91
C GLY A 16 5.10 1.58 0.35
N THR A 17 4.51 2.10 1.44
CA THR A 17 5.20 2.31 2.72
C THR A 17 5.85 1.05 3.32
N GLY A 18 5.26 -0.12 3.07
CA GLY A 18 5.82 -1.40 3.54
C GLY A 18 6.45 -2.25 2.44
N MET A 19 5.97 -2.12 1.20
CA MET A 19 6.43 -2.96 0.08
C MET A 19 6.47 -2.13 -1.21
N ILE A 20 7.58 -2.23 -1.93
CA ILE A 20 7.70 -1.83 -3.34
C ILE A 20 7.10 -2.93 -4.21
N LYS A 21 6.40 -2.54 -5.28
CA LYS A 21 6.05 -3.46 -6.36
C LYS A 21 6.50 -2.85 -7.67
N ALA A 22 7.26 -3.59 -8.45
CA ALA A 22 7.75 -3.11 -9.73
C ALA A 22 7.65 -4.16 -10.82
N GLY A 23 7.62 -3.71 -12.08
CA GLY A 23 7.55 -4.58 -13.24
C GLY A 23 7.26 -3.80 -14.51
N TYR A 24 7.01 -4.51 -15.61
CA TYR A 24 6.76 -3.89 -16.91
C TYR A 24 5.28 -3.61 -17.15
N ALA A 25 4.99 -2.47 -17.79
CA ALA A 25 3.66 -2.12 -18.24
C ALA A 25 3.11 -3.16 -19.23
N GLY A 26 1.84 -3.55 -19.04
CA GLY A 26 1.16 -4.60 -19.80
C GLY A 26 1.29 -6.01 -19.19
N GLU A 27 1.98 -6.18 -18.06
CA GLU A 27 1.93 -7.43 -17.29
C GLU A 27 0.76 -7.41 -16.29
N ASP A 28 0.23 -8.60 -15.97
CA ASP A 28 -0.95 -8.80 -15.11
C ASP A 28 -0.62 -8.74 -13.60
N ALA A 29 0.66 -8.79 -13.23
CA ALA A 29 1.14 -8.73 -11.86
C ALA A 29 2.56 -8.14 -11.83
N PRO A 30 2.98 -7.51 -10.70
CA PRO A 30 4.33 -7.00 -10.58
C PRO A 30 5.35 -8.12 -10.70
N SER A 31 6.41 -7.89 -11.47
CA SER A 31 7.51 -8.84 -11.66
C SER A 31 8.29 -9.06 -10.35
N VAL A 32 8.40 -8.01 -9.52
CA VAL A 32 9.11 -8.03 -8.23
C VAL A 32 8.31 -7.32 -7.15
N VAL A 33 8.36 -7.86 -5.93
CA VAL A 33 7.72 -7.31 -4.74
C VAL A 33 8.65 -7.53 -3.56
N PHE A 34 9.15 -6.46 -2.94
CA PHE A 34 10.10 -6.54 -1.85
C PHE A 34 9.85 -5.46 -0.77
N PRO A 35 10.32 -5.66 0.49
CA PRO A 35 10.15 -4.71 1.58
C PRO A 35 10.74 -3.33 1.28
N SER A 36 10.02 -2.28 1.66
CA SER A 36 10.52 -0.90 1.54
C SER A 36 11.46 -0.53 2.69
N THR A 37 12.56 -1.30 2.83
CA THR A 37 13.46 -1.25 3.98
C THR A 37 14.91 -1.15 3.52
N VAL A 38 15.71 -0.38 4.27
CA VAL A 38 17.17 -0.28 4.12
C VAL A 38 17.83 -0.72 5.42
N GLY A 39 18.81 -1.62 5.34
CA GLY A 39 19.52 -2.17 6.50
C GLY A 39 20.99 -1.77 6.51
N ARG A 40 21.48 -1.35 7.68
CA ARG A 40 22.88 -0.96 7.92
C ARG A 40 23.48 -1.68 9.12
N PRO A 41 24.77 -2.03 9.10
CA PRO A 41 25.45 -2.52 10.29
C PRO A 41 25.39 -1.51 11.45
N PRO A 42 25.26 -1.97 12.71
CA PRO A 42 25.30 -1.09 13.86
C PRO A 42 26.64 -0.35 13.96
N HIS A 43 26.62 0.93 14.35
CA HIS A 43 27.82 1.76 14.49
C HIS A 43 28.80 1.29 15.58
N THR A 44 28.37 0.41 16.49
CA THR A 44 29.18 -0.07 17.62
C THR A 44 29.30 -1.59 17.61
N GLY A 45 30.54 -2.07 17.47
CA GLY A 45 30.87 -3.50 17.51
C GLY A 45 30.88 -4.11 16.12
N GLY A 46 32.02 -3.98 15.42
CA GLY A 46 32.20 -4.57 14.10
C GLY A 46 31.88 -6.07 14.11
N MET A 47 30.89 -6.47 13.32
CA MET A 47 30.66 -7.89 13.04
C MET A 47 31.73 -8.39 12.10
N VAL A 48 32.32 -9.54 12.42
CA VAL A 48 33.35 -10.18 11.59
C VAL A 48 32.75 -10.47 10.21
N GLY A 49 33.27 -9.81 9.17
CA GLY A 49 32.85 -10.00 7.79
C GLY A 49 31.88 -8.95 7.23
N MET A 50 31.51 -7.92 8.00
CA MET A 50 30.74 -6.76 7.51
C MET A 50 31.55 -5.47 7.64
N ASN A 51 31.54 -4.65 6.60
CA ASN A 51 32.11 -3.31 6.65
C ASN A 51 31.06 -2.30 7.16
N GLU A 52 31.50 -1.23 7.82
CA GLU A 52 30.60 -0.16 8.30
C GLU A 52 29.80 0.51 7.16
N ASN A 53 30.29 0.43 5.92
CA ASN A 53 29.64 1.00 4.73
C ASN A 53 28.73 0.00 4.00
N ASP A 54 28.57 -1.23 4.50
CA ASP A 54 27.69 -2.20 3.87
C ASP A 54 26.23 -1.71 3.95
N LEU A 55 25.48 -1.93 2.87
CA LEU A 55 24.10 -1.50 2.72
C LEU A 55 23.28 -2.67 2.16
N PHE A 56 22.17 -2.97 2.82
CA PHE A 56 21.22 -4.00 2.39
C PHE A 56 19.87 -3.36 2.12
N VAL A 57 19.14 -3.86 1.14
CA VAL A 57 17.82 -3.33 0.74
C VAL A 57 16.84 -4.50 0.61
N GLY A 58 15.58 -4.28 0.95
CA GLY A 58 14.52 -5.26 0.74
C GLY A 58 14.70 -6.53 1.57
N ASP A 59 14.50 -7.68 0.93
CA ASP A 59 14.54 -8.99 1.60
C ASP A 59 15.90 -9.28 2.24
N ASP A 60 17.00 -8.81 1.63
CA ASP A 60 18.35 -8.94 2.20
C ASP A 60 18.51 -8.18 3.52
N ALA A 61 17.82 -7.05 3.68
CA ALA A 61 17.81 -6.29 4.92
C ALA A 61 16.97 -7.00 5.98
N GLU A 62 15.75 -7.44 5.64
CA GLU A 62 14.83 -8.12 6.56
C GLU A 62 15.39 -9.46 7.05
N ALA A 63 16.01 -10.25 6.16
CA ALA A 63 16.67 -11.51 6.51
C ALA A 63 17.80 -11.36 7.53
N ARG A 64 18.30 -10.13 7.72
CA ARG A 64 19.38 -9.78 8.64
C ARG A 64 18.93 -8.78 9.71
N SER A 65 17.62 -8.66 9.94
CA SER A 65 17.02 -7.74 10.92
C SER A 65 17.54 -7.93 12.36
N GLY A 66 17.96 -9.14 12.73
CA GLY A 66 18.57 -9.42 14.03
C GLY A 66 19.97 -8.83 14.23
N ILE A 67 20.63 -8.40 13.15
CA ILE A 67 22.01 -7.88 13.18
C ILE A 67 22.17 -6.51 12.52
N LEU A 68 21.15 -6.03 11.80
CA LEU A 68 21.15 -4.72 11.14
C LEU A 68 20.25 -3.73 11.89
N THR A 69 20.58 -2.45 11.77
CA THR A 69 19.62 -1.37 12.03
C THR A 69 18.79 -1.17 10.76
N LEU A 70 17.48 -1.33 10.86
CA LEU A 70 16.54 -1.19 9.75
C LEU A 70 15.91 0.20 9.74
N ASP A 71 16.03 0.88 8.62
CA ASP A 71 15.45 2.19 8.33
C ASP A 71 14.36 2.06 7.26
N TYR A 72 13.27 2.81 7.42
CA TYR A 72 12.14 2.85 6.49
C TYR A 72 12.06 4.26 5.87
N PRO A 73 12.33 4.43 4.57
CA PRO A 73 12.38 5.75 3.95
C PRO A 73 11.02 6.41 3.76
N MET A 74 9.94 5.70 4.04
CA MET A 74 8.57 6.19 3.95
C MET A 74 7.84 6.06 5.28
N GLU A 75 7.12 7.11 5.65
CA GLU A 75 6.25 7.15 6.80
C GLU A 75 4.85 7.61 6.35
N HIS A 76 3.83 6.80 6.67
CA HIS A 76 2.44 7.07 6.30
C HIS A 76 2.20 7.47 4.83
N GLY A 77 2.93 6.84 3.90
CA GLY A 77 2.80 7.06 2.45
C GLY A 77 3.62 8.23 1.89
N VAL A 78 4.39 8.93 2.72
CA VAL A 78 5.24 10.06 2.32
C VAL A 78 6.71 9.69 2.53
N VAL A 79 7.57 10.09 1.59
CA VAL A 79 9.02 9.86 1.71
C VAL A 79 9.59 10.80 2.78
N SER A 80 10.18 10.22 3.82
CA SER A 80 10.83 10.94 4.92
C SER A 80 12.36 10.97 4.80
N ASN A 81 12.95 10.01 4.08
CA ASN A 81 14.39 9.95 3.81
C ASN A 81 14.65 9.68 2.31
N TRP A 82 15.02 10.74 1.59
CA TRP A 82 15.26 10.68 0.15
C TRP A 82 16.53 9.92 -0.24
N ASP A 83 17.58 9.95 0.59
CA ASP A 83 18.81 9.19 0.34
C ASP A 83 18.55 7.68 0.39
N ASP A 84 17.62 7.27 1.25
CA ASP A 84 17.22 5.86 1.38
C ASP A 84 16.20 5.46 0.33
N MET A 85 15.31 6.37 -0.08
CA MET A 85 14.42 6.13 -1.20
C MET A 85 15.19 5.96 -2.53
N GLU A 86 16.25 6.75 -2.75
CA GLU A 86 17.11 6.60 -3.92
C GLU A 86 17.80 5.23 -3.96
N LYS A 87 18.27 4.72 -2.81
CA LYS A 87 18.83 3.36 -2.70
C LYS A 87 17.79 2.28 -3.00
N ILE A 88 16.53 2.47 -2.58
CA ILE A 88 15.43 1.57 -2.93
C ILE A 88 15.19 1.55 -4.44
N TRP A 89 15.15 2.71 -5.10
CA TRP A 89 14.97 2.77 -6.55
C TRP A 89 16.17 2.19 -7.30
N TYR A 90 17.39 2.46 -6.83
CA TYR A 90 18.59 1.83 -7.38
C TYR A 90 18.51 0.30 -7.31
N HIS A 91 18.13 -0.25 -6.15
CA HIS A 91 17.91 -1.68 -5.98
C HIS A 91 16.80 -2.20 -6.91
N THR A 92 15.69 -1.46 -7.03
CA THR A 92 14.57 -1.79 -7.93
C THR A 92 15.04 -1.95 -9.38
N PHE A 93 15.76 -0.96 -9.92
CA PHE A 93 16.18 -0.98 -11.32
C PHE A 93 17.33 -1.95 -11.57
N TYR A 94 18.41 -1.87 -10.79
CA TYR A 94 19.65 -2.57 -11.11
C TYR A 94 19.76 -3.98 -10.50
N SER A 95 19.13 -4.24 -9.36
CA SER A 95 19.20 -5.57 -8.69
C SER A 95 18.00 -6.45 -9.03
N GLU A 96 16.80 -5.90 -8.82
CA GLU A 96 15.54 -6.64 -8.96
C GLU A 96 15.13 -6.79 -10.42
N LEU A 97 14.93 -5.68 -11.14
CA LEU A 97 14.51 -5.71 -12.55
C LEU A 97 15.68 -5.93 -13.52
N ARG A 98 16.90 -5.58 -13.12
CA ARG A 98 18.15 -5.69 -13.91
C ARG A 98 18.08 -4.95 -15.24
N VAL A 99 17.62 -3.70 -15.18
CA VAL A 99 17.44 -2.80 -16.33
C VAL A 99 18.27 -1.53 -16.18
N ALA A 100 18.54 -0.87 -17.30
CA ALA A 100 19.09 0.47 -17.36
C ALA A 100 17.92 1.49 -17.36
N PRO A 101 17.63 2.22 -16.27
CA PRO A 101 16.49 3.12 -16.20
C PRO A 101 16.51 4.22 -17.29
N GLU A 102 17.68 4.59 -17.81
CA GLU A 102 17.85 5.52 -18.93
C GLU A 102 17.29 5.04 -20.28
N GLU A 103 16.94 3.75 -20.39
CA GLU A 103 16.34 3.16 -21.59
C GLU A 103 14.80 3.03 -21.49
N HIS A 104 14.21 3.28 -20.31
CA HIS A 104 12.81 2.97 -20.04
C HIS A 104 12.00 4.17 -19.51
N PRO A 105 10.81 4.45 -20.06
CA PRO A 105 9.84 5.32 -19.38
C PRO A 105 9.49 4.76 -17.99
N VAL A 106 9.37 5.61 -16.97
CA VAL A 106 9.04 5.18 -15.59
C VAL A 106 7.75 5.80 -15.08
N LEU A 107 6.74 4.96 -14.79
CA LEU A 107 5.57 5.36 -14.01
C LEU A 107 5.82 5.11 -12.53
N LEU A 108 5.75 6.16 -11.72
CA LEU A 108 5.79 6.08 -10.26
C LEU A 108 4.41 6.33 -9.67
N THR A 109 4.21 5.87 -8.44
CA THR A 109 2.97 6.15 -7.70
C THR A 109 3.22 7.01 -6.48
N GLU A 110 2.20 7.79 -6.11
CA GLU A 110 2.18 8.56 -4.86
C GLU A 110 0.86 8.42 -4.10
N ALA A 111 0.94 8.66 -2.79
CA ALA A 111 -0.23 8.76 -1.93
C ALA A 111 -1.07 10.00 -2.26
N PRO A 112 -2.39 9.98 -2.00
CA PRO A 112 -3.23 11.17 -2.12
C PRO A 112 -2.73 12.33 -1.26
N LEU A 113 -2.86 13.56 -1.79
CA LEU A 113 -2.44 14.80 -1.11
C LEU A 113 -0.95 14.88 -0.78
N ASN A 114 -0.09 14.18 -1.53
CA ASN A 114 1.36 14.26 -1.38
C ASN A 114 1.85 15.73 -1.51
N PRO A 115 2.84 16.17 -0.72
CA PRO A 115 3.39 17.52 -0.83
C PRO A 115 3.93 17.81 -2.23
N LYS A 116 3.73 19.05 -2.71
CA LYS A 116 4.23 19.46 -4.03
C LYS A 116 5.75 19.32 -4.15
N ALA A 117 6.48 19.66 -3.09
CA ALA A 117 7.93 19.55 -3.04
C ALA A 117 8.40 18.09 -3.20
N ASP A 118 7.63 17.13 -2.70
CA ASP A 118 7.98 15.71 -2.77
C ASP A 118 7.80 15.17 -4.19
N ARG A 119 6.76 15.62 -4.92
CA ARG A 119 6.63 15.34 -6.35
C ARG A 119 7.79 15.90 -7.16
N GLU A 120 8.16 17.14 -6.89
CA GLU A 120 9.28 17.80 -7.55
C GLU A 120 10.58 17.07 -7.25
N LYS A 121 10.80 16.62 -6.01
CA LYS A 121 11.99 15.87 -5.62
C LYS A 121 12.06 14.50 -6.28
N MET A 122 10.95 13.77 -6.33
CA MET A 122 10.85 12.50 -7.07
C MET A 122 11.17 12.71 -8.56
N THR A 123 10.60 13.76 -9.16
CA THR A 123 10.84 14.12 -10.56
C THR A 123 12.31 14.46 -10.81
N GLN A 124 12.91 15.25 -9.92
CA GLN A 124 14.33 15.59 -9.97
C GLN A 124 15.21 14.35 -9.94
N ILE A 125 15.01 13.44 -8.98
CA ILE A 125 15.83 12.23 -8.83
C ILE A 125 15.73 11.35 -10.09
N MET A 126 14.53 11.17 -10.64
CA MET A 126 14.34 10.34 -11.82
C MET A 126 15.05 10.88 -13.06
N PHE A 127 15.01 12.19 -13.29
CA PHE A 127 15.68 12.79 -14.45
C PHE A 127 17.18 13.07 -14.24
N GLU A 128 17.59 13.54 -13.05
CA GLU A 128 18.97 13.95 -12.79
C GLU A 128 19.86 12.78 -12.35
N THR A 129 19.34 11.88 -11.50
CA THR A 129 20.11 10.71 -11.01
C THR A 129 19.95 9.50 -11.93
N PHE A 130 18.71 9.12 -12.22
CA PHE A 130 18.42 7.91 -13.01
C PHE A 130 18.35 8.15 -14.52
N ALA A 131 18.43 9.40 -14.95
CA ALA A 131 18.45 9.79 -16.37
C ALA A 131 17.31 9.20 -17.22
N VAL A 132 16.13 8.98 -16.64
CA VAL A 132 15.01 8.36 -17.34
C VAL A 132 14.60 9.21 -18.57
N PRO A 133 14.22 8.58 -19.70
CA PRO A 133 13.84 9.30 -20.91
C PRO A 133 12.51 10.05 -20.75
N SER A 134 11.60 9.48 -19.96
CA SER A 134 10.32 10.08 -19.58
C SER A 134 9.76 9.45 -18.31
N MET A 135 8.88 10.16 -17.63
CA MET A 135 8.21 9.66 -16.43
C MET A 135 6.77 10.15 -16.28
N TYR A 136 6.02 9.48 -15.41
CA TYR A 136 4.69 9.91 -14.97
C TYR A 136 4.51 9.58 -13.48
N ILE A 137 3.79 10.44 -12.73
CA ILE A 137 3.40 10.15 -11.35
C ILE A 137 1.88 9.93 -11.30
N GLY A 138 1.46 8.73 -10.94
CA GLY A 138 0.04 8.36 -10.78
C GLY A 138 -0.41 8.33 -9.32
N MET A 139 -1.60 8.85 -9.04
CA MET A 139 -2.20 8.72 -7.70
C MET A 139 -2.67 7.27 -7.46
N GLN A 140 -2.20 6.66 -6.36
CA GLN A 140 -2.48 5.25 -6.06
C GLN A 140 -3.96 4.87 -6.14
N ALA A 141 -4.84 5.68 -5.53
CA ALA A 141 -6.28 5.42 -5.55
C ALA A 141 -6.90 5.49 -6.96
N ALA A 142 -6.45 6.41 -7.82
CA ALA A 142 -6.95 6.50 -9.20
C ALA A 142 -6.55 5.27 -10.01
N LEU A 143 -5.30 4.82 -9.86
CA LEU A 143 -4.81 3.60 -10.49
C LEU A 143 -5.61 2.37 -10.02
N SER A 144 -5.87 2.23 -8.72
CA SER A 144 -6.69 1.14 -8.20
C SER A 144 -8.14 1.14 -8.72
N LEU A 145 -8.73 2.32 -8.90
CA LEU A 145 -10.07 2.43 -9.49
C LEU A 145 -10.05 1.99 -10.96
N HIS A 146 -9.04 2.42 -11.73
CA HIS A 146 -8.85 2.04 -13.12
C HIS A 146 -8.60 0.54 -13.30
N ALA A 147 -7.83 -0.09 -12.41
CA ALA A 147 -7.63 -1.54 -12.41
C ALA A 147 -8.96 -2.31 -12.30
N SER A 148 -9.97 -1.72 -11.64
CA SER A 148 -11.30 -2.31 -11.51
C SER A 148 -12.23 -2.05 -12.71
N GLY A 149 -11.75 -1.35 -13.75
CA GLY A 149 -12.53 -0.95 -14.93
C GLY A 149 -13.53 0.16 -14.67
N ARG A 150 -13.24 1.06 -13.71
CA ARG A 150 -14.14 2.16 -13.30
C ARG A 150 -13.46 3.51 -13.43
N THR A 151 -14.28 4.53 -13.61
CA THR A 151 -13.88 5.95 -13.61
C THR A 151 -14.57 6.75 -12.49
N THR A 152 -15.64 6.21 -11.90
CA THR A 152 -16.35 6.80 -10.76
C THR A 152 -16.48 5.78 -9.64
N GLY A 153 -16.21 6.21 -8.41
CA GLY A 153 -16.33 5.39 -7.21
C GLY A 153 -15.55 5.96 -6.02
N THR A 154 -15.65 5.28 -4.88
CA THR A 154 -14.85 5.61 -3.69
C THR A 154 -13.84 4.51 -3.46
N VAL A 155 -12.55 4.85 -3.48
CA VAL A 155 -11.49 3.89 -3.17
C VAL A 155 -11.19 3.95 -1.68
N LEU A 156 -11.32 2.81 -1.00
CA LEU A 156 -10.73 2.57 0.32
C LEU A 156 -9.42 1.83 0.10
N ASP A 157 -8.32 2.56 0.14
CA ASP A 157 -6.97 1.99 0.10
C ASP A 157 -6.45 1.83 1.54
N SER A 158 -6.01 0.63 1.90
CA SER A 158 -5.34 0.37 3.20
C SER A 158 -4.06 -0.42 2.98
N GLY A 159 -2.93 0.28 3.06
CA GLY A 159 -1.59 -0.26 2.88
C GLY A 159 -0.96 -0.73 4.19
N ASP A 160 0.35 -0.55 4.33
CA ASP A 160 1.09 -0.88 5.55
C ASP A 160 1.11 0.28 6.56
N GLY A 161 1.40 1.50 6.11
CA GLY A 161 1.55 2.68 6.99
C GLY A 161 0.32 3.56 7.11
N VAL A 162 -0.59 3.55 6.14
CA VAL A 162 -1.69 4.52 6.05
C VAL A 162 -2.89 3.91 5.31
N SER A 163 -4.08 4.42 5.62
CA SER A 163 -5.31 4.18 4.86
C SER A 163 -5.86 5.49 4.31
N TYR A 164 -6.36 5.47 3.08
CA TYR A 164 -7.00 6.59 2.41
C TYR A 164 -8.39 6.21 1.92
N ILE A 165 -9.31 7.18 2.03
CA ILE A 165 -10.62 7.12 1.37
C ILE A 165 -10.62 8.24 0.34
N VAL A 166 -10.71 7.86 -0.93
CA VAL A 166 -10.60 8.79 -2.07
C VAL A 166 -11.85 8.63 -2.96
N PRO A 167 -12.78 9.58 -2.91
CA PRO A 167 -13.86 9.64 -3.87
C PRO A 167 -13.34 10.22 -5.19
N ILE A 168 -13.69 9.54 -6.28
CA ILE A 168 -13.29 9.86 -7.65
C ILE A 168 -14.55 9.89 -8.50
N TYR A 169 -14.69 10.94 -9.30
CA TYR A 169 -15.81 11.12 -10.21
C TYR A 169 -15.28 11.42 -11.61
N GLU A 170 -15.67 10.60 -12.59
CA GLU A 170 -15.26 10.72 -14.00
C GLU A 170 -13.73 10.84 -14.19
N GLY A 171 -12.97 10.05 -13.43
CA GLY A 171 -11.51 10.02 -13.46
C GLY A 171 -10.82 11.10 -12.61
N SER A 172 -11.57 12.05 -12.05
CA SER A 172 -11.02 13.13 -11.22
C SER A 172 -11.23 12.85 -9.73
N ALA A 173 -10.15 12.84 -8.95
CA ALA A 173 -10.25 12.78 -7.49
C ALA A 173 -10.91 14.05 -6.95
N LEU A 174 -11.66 13.93 -5.84
CA LEU A 174 -12.32 15.08 -5.18
C LEU A 174 -11.55 15.47 -3.91
N PRO A 175 -10.60 16.43 -3.97
CA PRO A 175 -9.62 16.61 -2.89
C PRO A 175 -10.23 17.02 -1.54
N HIS A 176 -11.33 17.79 -1.57
CA HIS A 176 -12.04 18.24 -0.37
C HIS A 176 -12.71 17.09 0.41
N ALA A 177 -12.93 15.95 -0.25
CA ALA A 177 -13.59 14.77 0.30
C ALA A 177 -12.61 13.61 0.57
N ILE A 178 -11.32 13.77 0.28
CA ILE A 178 -10.29 12.79 0.64
C ILE A 178 -10.14 12.75 2.16
N LEU A 179 -10.21 11.55 2.74
CA LEU A 179 -9.94 11.33 4.15
C LEU A 179 -8.74 10.42 4.33
N ARG A 180 -7.85 10.80 5.24
CA ARG A 180 -6.68 10.03 5.65
C ARG A 180 -6.90 9.43 7.03
N LEU A 181 -6.33 8.24 7.23
CA LEU A 181 -6.27 7.55 8.50
C LEU A 181 -4.87 6.94 8.68
N ASP A 182 -4.13 7.42 9.67
CA ASP A 182 -2.81 6.89 10.05
C ASP A 182 -2.95 5.61 10.88
N LEU A 183 -3.73 4.67 10.35
CA LEU A 183 -3.94 3.32 10.86
C LEU A 183 -3.98 2.38 9.65
N ALA A 184 -3.18 1.32 9.70
CA ALA A 184 -2.97 0.38 8.60
C ALA A 184 -2.23 -0.87 9.08
N GLY A 185 -1.75 -1.71 8.15
CA GLY A 185 -1.18 -3.03 8.42
C GLY A 185 -0.08 -3.08 9.49
N ARG A 186 0.79 -2.06 9.55
CA ARG A 186 1.88 -1.95 10.52
C ARG A 186 1.37 -1.84 11.95
N HIS A 187 0.32 -1.06 12.14
CA HIS A 187 -0.34 -0.85 13.43
C HIS A 187 -1.05 -2.14 13.89
N LEU A 188 -1.65 -2.85 12.95
CA LEU A 188 -2.28 -4.15 13.22
C LEU A 188 -1.25 -5.20 13.64
N THR A 189 -0.09 -5.25 12.97
CA THR A 189 1.01 -6.13 13.40
C THR A 189 1.47 -5.78 14.81
N ASN A 190 1.67 -4.49 15.13
CA ASN A 190 2.05 -4.04 16.48
C ASN A 190 1.00 -4.43 17.53
N TYR A 191 -0.28 -4.27 17.21
CA TYR A 191 -1.35 -4.63 18.11
C TYR A 191 -1.44 -6.15 18.32
N LEU A 192 -1.26 -6.94 17.25
CA LEU A 192 -1.21 -8.39 17.36
C LEU A 192 -0.05 -8.84 18.25
N MET A 193 1.14 -8.24 18.10
CA MET A 193 2.28 -8.49 18.98
C MET A 193 1.89 -8.24 20.45
N LYS A 194 1.25 -7.11 20.74
CA LYS A 194 0.79 -6.76 22.10
C LYS A 194 -0.17 -7.80 22.67
N ILE A 195 -1.23 -8.17 21.96
CA ILE A 195 -2.24 -9.12 22.48
C ILE A 195 -1.73 -10.57 22.52
N MET A 196 -0.70 -10.91 21.74
CA MET A 196 0.02 -12.18 21.86
C MET A 196 0.93 -12.21 23.09
N MET A 197 1.62 -11.10 23.40
CA MET A 197 2.42 -10.96 24.62
C MET A 197 1.55 -11.07 25.88
N GLU A 198 0.32 -10.55 25.86
CA GLU A 198 -0.66 -10.71 26.95
C GLU A 198 -1.00 -12.19 27.23
N ARG A 199 -0.82 -13.10 26.26
CA ARG A 199 -0.96 -14.54 26.43
C ARG A 199 0.34 -15.29 26.76
N GLY A 200 1.44 -14.56 26.91
CA GLY A 200 2.75 -15.12 27.26
C GLY A 200 3.65 -15.46 26.07
N TYR A 201 3.29 -15.05 24.84
CA TYR A 201 4.15 -15.21 23.67
C TYR A 201 5.05 -13.96 23.51
N THR A 202 6.26 -14.00 24.07
CA THR A 202 7.17 -12.83 24.12
C THR A 202 8.33 -12.87 23.14
N SER A 203 8.60 -14.03 22.52
CA SER A 203 9.77 -14.25 21.65
C SER A 203 9.51 -14.04 20.16
N ALA A 204 8.27 -13.76 19.75
CA ALA A 204 7.94 -13.67 18.32
C ALA A 204 8.46 -12.36 17.71
N GLU A 205 9.34 -12.49 16.72
CA GLU A 205 9.82 -11.38 15.90
C GLU A 205 8.67 -10.72 15.12
N ARG A 206 8.84 -9.43 14.80
CA ARG A 206 7.82 -8.63 14.12
C ARG A 206 7.32 -9.26 12.83
N GLU A 207 8.23 -9.79 12.01
CA GLU A 207 7.91 -10.41 10.72
C GLU A 207 7.12 -11.72 10.89
N VAL A 208 7.45 -12.52 11.91
CA VAL A 208 6.66 -13.71 12.26
C VAL A 208 5.23 -13.32 12.65
N VAL A 209 5.07 -12.25 13.43
CA VAL A 209 3.73 -11.77 13.80
C VAL A 209 2.97 -11.19 12.60
N ARG A 210 3.67 -10.56 11.65
CA ARG A 210 3.08 -10.13 10.37
C ARG A 210 2.58 -11.33 9.56
N ASP A 211 3.36 -12.40 9.47
CA ASP A 211 2.96 -13.64 8.78
C ASP A 211 1.72 -14.28 9.45
N ILE A 212 1.71 -14.40 10.78
CA ILE A 212 0.55 -14.87 11.54
C ILE A 212 -0.70 -14.03 11.24
N LYS A 213 -0.56 -12.70 11.20
CA LYS A 213 -1.65 -11.77 10.87
C LYS A 213 -2.20 -12.06 9.47
N GLU A 214 -1.34 -12.20 8.48
CA GLU A 214 -1.72 -12.41 7.08
C GLU A 214 -2.34 -13.79 6.85
N GLN A 215 -1.80 -14.84 7.49
CA GLN A 215 -2.26 -16.22 7.33
C GLN A 215 -3.59 -16.49 8.06
N PHE A 216 -3.74 -15.96 9.29
CA PHE A 216 -4.84 -16.37 10.17
C PHE A 216 -5.84 -15.28 10.49
N GLY A 217 -5.51 -14.01 10.24
CA GLY A 217 -6.39 -12.90 10.55
C GLY A 217 -7.68 -12.92 9.74
N TYR A 218 -8.78 -12.51 10.34
CA TYR A 218 -10.06 -12.36 9.65
C TYR A 218 -10.95 -11.34 10.35
N ILE A 219 -11.82 -10.67 9.61
CA ILE A 219 -12.79 -9.72 10.16
C ILE A 219 -14.08 -10.47 10.50
N ALA A 220 -14.50 -10.35 11.76
CA ALA A 220 -15.79 -10.85 12.20
C ALA A 220 -16.92 -9.93 11.69
N LEU A 221 -18.01 -10.52 11.20
CA LEU A 221 -19.21 -9.75 10.81
C LEU A 221 -19.90 -9.11 12.02
N ASP A 222 -19.84 -9.78 13.16
CA ASP A 222 -20.31 -9.31 14.46
C ASP A 222 -19.25 -9.62 15.51
N TYR A 223 -18.54 -8.58 15.94
CA TYR A 223 -17.38 -8.73 16.82
C TYR A 223 -17.74 -9.29 18.19
N GLU A 224 -18.84 -8.80 18.79
CA GLU A 224 -19.27 -9.22 20.12
C GLU A 224 -19.73 -10.68 20.13
N GLN A 225 -20.50 -11.09 19.13
CA GLN A 225 -20.90 -12.50 18.99
C GLN A 225 -19.71 -13.41 18.74
N GLU A 226 -18.70 -12.98 17.98
CA GLU A 226 -17.51 -13.78 17.72
C GLU A 226 -16.62 -13.90 18.98
N MET A 227 -16.53 -12.82 19.78
CA MET A 227 -15.91 -12.87 21.11
C MET A 227 -16.60 -13.89 22.02
N GLU A 228 -17.92 -13.90 22.08
CA GLU A 228 -18.65 -14.89 22.88
C GLU A 228 -18.36 -16.33 22.44
N LYS A 229 -18.38 -16.60 21.13
CA LYS A 229 -18.06 -17.93 20.60
C LYS A 229 -16.64 -18.36 20.96
N ALA A 230 -15.67 -17.45 20.86
CA ALA A 230 -14.27 -17.70 21.21
C ALA A 230 -14.09 -18.09 22.69
N THR A 231 -14.89 -17.53 23.60
CA THR A 231 -14.84 -17.93 25.03
C THR A 231 -15.43 -19.31 25.29
N LYS A 232 -16.35 -19.77 24.44
CA LYS A 232 -17.13 -21.01 24.62
C LYS A 232 -16.55 -22.19 23.82
N SER A 233 -15.65 -21.95 22.86
CA SER A 233 -15.15 -22.95 21.92
C SER A 233 -13.75 -22.64 21.42
N SER A 234 -12.94 -23.68 21.22
CA SER A 234 -11.62 -23.61 20.54
C SER A 234 -11.72 -23.82 19.02
N ALA A 235 -12.91 -23.81 18.42
CA ALA A 235 -13.09 -24.06 16.97
C ALA A 235 -12.35 -23.05 16.07
N ILE A 236 -12.11 -21.85 16.60
CA ILE A 236 -11.37 -20.79 15.92
C ILE A 236 -9.86 -20.87 16.16
N ASP A 237 -9.39 -21.73 17.06
CA ASP A 237 -7.97 -21.79 17.37
C ASP A 237 -7.19 -22.34 16.16
N ARG A 238 -6.01 -21.78 15.92
CA ARG A 238 -5.06 -22.24 14.92
C ARG A 238 -3.68 -22.35 15.55
N THR A 239 -2.91 -23.33 15.09
CA THR A 239 -1.53 -23.53 15.52
C THR A 239 -0.57 -22.95 14.51
N TYR A 240 0.51 -22.35 15.00
CA TYR A 240 1.62 -21.83 14.20
C TYR A 240 2.93 -22.37 14.75
N GLU A 241 3.85 -22.79 13.88
CA GLU A 241 5.19 -23.24 14.26
C GLU A 241 6.16 -22.07 14.06
N LEU A 242 6.79 -21.63 15.15
CA LEU A 242 7.80 -20.57 15.15
C LEU A 242 9.10 -21.05 14.50
N PRO A 243 10.00 -20.14 14.07
CA PRO A 243 11.28 -20.52 13.47
C PRO A 243 12.19 -21.40 14.35
N ASP A 244 12.00 -21.36 15.68
CA ASP A 244 12.71 -22.20 16.66
C ASP A 244 12.05 -23.59 16.87
N GLY A 245 10.97 -23.89 16.15
CA GLY A 245 10.17 -25.10 16.26
C GLY A 245 9.11 -25.08 17.37
N GLN A 246 8.99 -23.99 18.14
CA GLN A 246 7.95 -23.86 19.15
C GLN A 246 6.58 -23.69 18.50
N VAL A 247 5.61 -24.53 18.88
CA VAL A 247 4.23 -24.42 18.40
C VAL A 247 3.41 -23.54 19.34
N ILE A 248 2.79 -22.49 18.80
CA ILE A 248 1.91 -21.56 19.52
C ILE A 248 0.47 -21.67 19.01
N THR A 249 -0.50 -21.28 19.85
CA THR A 249 -1.92 -21.29 19.50
C THR A 249 -2.47 -19.87 19.42
N ILE A 250 -3.00 -19.50 18.26
CA ILE A 250 -3.64 -18.21 17.98
C ILE A 250 -5.16 -18.43 17.95
N GLY A 251 -5.88 -17.82 18.89
CA GLY A 251 -7.31 -17.95 19.07
C GLY A 251 -8.05 -16.68 18.70
N ALA A 252 -8.57 -15.96 19.71
CA ALA A 252 -9.36 -14.75 19.50
C ALA A 252 -8.55 -13.58 18.87
N GLU A 253 -7.22 -13.60 18.99
CA GLU A 253 -6.33 -12.59 18.43
C GLU A 253 -6.51 -12.44 16.92
N ARG A 254 -6.91 -13.54 16.25
CA ARG A 254 -7.15 -13.62 14.81
C ARG A 254 -8.19 -12.61 14.31
N PHE A 255 -9.24 -12.35 15.09
CA PHE A 255 -10.28 -11.37 14.71
C PHE A 255 -10.27 -10.10 15.56
N ARG A 256 -9.70 -10.16 16.77
CA ARG A 256 -9.44 -8.96 17.57
C ARG A 256 -8.45 -8.01 16.88
N CYS A 257 -7.42 -8.55 16.23
CA CYS A 257 -6.42 -7.76 15.54
C CYS A 257 -7.01 -6.83 14.46
N PRO A 258 -7.72 -7.34 13.44
CA PRO A 258 -8.28 -6.48 12.40
C PRO A 258 -9.51 -5.67 12.85
N GLU A 259 -10.12 -5.95 14.01
CA GLU A 259 -11.21 -5.11 14.54
C GLU A 259 -10.75 -3.66 14.78
N VAL A 260 -9.45 -3.44 15.00
CA VAL A 260 -8.87 -2.09 15.14
C VAL A 260 -9.19 -1.20 13.94
N LEU A 261 -9.35 -1.75 12.73
CA LEU A 261 -9.77 -0.98 11.54
C LEU A 261 -11.16 -0.35 11.71
N PHE A 262 -12.05 -1.01 12.46
CA PHE A 262 -13.40 -0.54 12.76
C PHE A 262 -13.44 0.21 14.10
N GLN A 263 -12.61 -0.20 15.07
CA GLN A 263 -12.52 0.40 16.40
C GLN A 263 -11.08 0.82 16.73
N PRO A 264 -10.60 1.96 16.19
CA PRO A 264 -9.24 2.45 16.46
C PRO A 264 -8.94 2.70 17.95
N SER A 265 -9.98 2.90 18.76
CA SER A 265 -9.87 3.05 20.22
C SER A 265 -9.24 1.85 20.92
N LEU A 266 -9.27 0.64 20.32
CA LEU A 266 -8.60 -0.55 20.85
C LEU A 266 -7.08 -0.41 20.98
N ILE A 267 -6.49 0.53 20.23
CA ILE A 267 -5.08 0.91 20.34
C ILE A 267 -4.89 2.35 20.86
N GLY A 268 -5.93 2.94 21.44
CA GLY A 268 -5.90 4.29 22.02
C GLY A 268 -6.00 5.42 21.00
N MET A 269 -6.40 5.16 19.75
CA MET A 269 -6.61 6.21 18.76
C MET A 269 -8.02 6.79 18.87
N GLU A 270 -8.12 8.10 19.09
CA GLU A 270 -9.38 8.85 19.10
C GLU A 270 -9.79 9.27 17.68
N THR A 271 -10.07 8.29 16.82
CA THR A 271 -10.54 8.53 15.45
C THR A 271 -11.54 7.47 15.03
N SER A 272 -12.34 7.80 14.01
CA SER A 272 -13.32 6.86 13.45
C SER A 272 -12.66 5.76 12.61
N GLY A 273 -13.32 4.60 12.55
CA GLY A 273 -12.86 3.46 11.74
C GLY A 273 -13.02 3.68 10.23
N ILE A 274 -12.56 2.70 9.45
CA ILE A 274 -12.58 2.74 7.98
C ILE A 274 -14.00 2.85 7.39
N HIS A 275 -15.00 2.26 8.04
CA HIS A 275 -16.40 2.28 7.61
C HIS A 275 -17.01 3.68 7.76
N GLU A 276 -16.88 4.30 8.94
CA GLU A 276 -17.31 5.67 9.18
C GLU A 276 -16.56 6.67 8.31
N LYS A 277 -15.24 6.52 8.13
CA LYS A 277 -14.49 7.39 7.21
C LYS A 277 -14.96 7.24 5.76
N THR A 278 -15.25 6.01 5.32
CA THR A 278 -15.80 5.78 3.98
C THR A 278 -17.14 6.51 3.80
N TYR A 279 -18.05 6.36 4.76
CA TYR A 279 -19.33 7.08 4.79
C TYR A 279 -19.14 8.60 4.80
N ASN A 280 -18.29 9.11 5.69
CA ASN A 280 -18.05 10.55 5.86
C ASN A 280 -17.41 11.19 4.62
N SER A 281 -16.54 10.48 3.91
CA SER A 281 -15.96 10.93 2.65
C SER A 281 -17.03 11.09 1.57
N ILE A 282 -17.92 10.09 1.43
CA ILE A 282 -19.06 10.16 0.49
C ILE A 282 -20.01 11.31 0.88
N MET A 283 -20.25 11.51 2.18
CA MET A 283 -21.09 12.61 2.68
C MET A 283 -20.47 14.00 2.51
N LYS A 284 -19.16 14.12 2.25
CA LYS A 284 -18.53 15.38 1.87
C LYS A 284 -18.72 15.72 0.39
N CYS A 285 -19.14 14.76 -0.42
CA CYS A 285 -19.39 14.95 -1.85
C CYS A 285 -20.82 15.47 -2.10
N ASP A 286 -21.05 16.04 -3.28
CA ASP A 286 -22.35 16.55 -3.72
C ASP A 286 -23.40 15.42 -3.78
N ASP A 287 -24.65 15.75 -3.43
CA ASP A 287 -25.75 14.76 -3.32
C ASP A 287 -25.95 13.95 -4.61
N ASP A 288 -25.82 14.60 -5.77
CA ASP A 288 -26.09 14.01 -7.08
C ASP A 288 -25.14 12.86 -7.42
N ILE A 289 -23.92 12.85 -6.88
CA ILE A 289 -22.90 11.83 -7.19
C ILE A 289 -22.80 10.73 -6.13
N ARG A 290 -23.40 10.92 -4.94
CA ARG A 290 -23.31 9.96 -3.82
C ARG A 290 -23.80 8.57 -4.17
N LYS A 291 -24.84 8.47 -5.00
CA LYS A 291 -25.39 7.19 -5.47
C LYS A 291 -24.35 6.37 -6.22
N ASP A 292 -23.57 7.02 -7.08
CA ASP A 292 -22.54 6.35 -7.88
C ASP A 292 -21.32 5.99 -7.04
N LEU A 293 -20.96 6.84 -6.06
CA LEU A 293 -19.91 6.57 -5.09
C LEU A 293 -20.25 5.35 -4.20
N TYR A 294 -21.46 5.30 -3.62
CA TYR A 294 -21.93 4.14 -2.84
C TYR A 294 -22.03 2.86 -3.67
N GLY A 295 -22.41 2.99 -4.94
CA GLY A 295 -22.50 1.87 -5.87
C GLY A 295 -21.15 1.33 -6.34
N ASN A 296 -20.04 1.97 -5.96
CA ASN A 296 -18.68 1.61 -6.40
C ASN A 296 -17.64 1.90 -5.31
N ILE A 297 -17.79 1.30 -4.12
CA ILE A 297 -16.76 1.36 -3.08
C ILE A 297 -15.71 0.28 -3.37
N VAL A 298 -14.54 0.65 -3.88
CA VAL A 298 -13.48 -0.28 -4.29
C VAL A 298 -12.43 -0.42 -3.20
N LEU A 299 -12.14 -1.65 -2.79
CA LEU A 299 -11.10 -1.96 -1.81
C LEU A 299 -9.75 -2.18 -2.51
N SER A 300 -8.71 -1.54 -1.99
CA SER A 300 -7.32 -1.61 -2.47
C SER A 300 -6.34 -1.75 -1.30
N GLY A 301 -5.18 -2.35 -1.54
CA GLY A 301 -4.09 -2.42 -0.58
C GLY A 301 -4.13 -3.66 0.33
N GLY A 302 -2.96 -4.08 0.79
CA GLY A 302 -2.77 -5.36 1.47
C GLY A 302 -3.59 -5.54 2.75
N THR A 303 -3.87 -4.48 3.50
CA THR A 303 -4.66 -4.56 4.73
C THR A 303 -6.14 -4.82 4.45
N THR A 304 -6.62 -4.57 3.24
CA THR A 304 -7.97 -4.97 2.82
C THR A 304 -8.07 -6.45 2.42
N MET A 305 -6.99 -7.23 2.55
CA MET A 305 -7.00 -8.66 2.21
C MET A 305 -7.65 -9.55 3.27
N PHE A 306 -7.95 -9.03 4.47
CA PHE A 306 -8.62 -9.82 5.50
C PHE A 306 -9.95 -10.39 5.00
N ARG A 307 -10.12 -11.70 5.17
CA ARG A 307 -11.39 -12.38 4.92
C ARG A 307 -12.49 -11.75 5.77
N GLY A 308 -13.67 -11.53 5.21
CA GLY A 308 -14.81 -10.93 5.91
C GLY A 308 -14.91 -9.41 5.81
N ILE A 309 -13.92 -8.74 5.21
CA ILE A 309 -13.93 -7.27 5.11
C ILE A 309 -15.08 -6.76 4.25
N GLU A 310 -15.41 -7.46 3.15
CA GLU A 310 -16.45 -7.04 2.21
C GLU A 310 -17.82 -7.09 2.89
N GLU A 311 -18.11 -8.18 3.58
CA GLU A 311 -19.36 -8.40 4.29
C GLU A 311 -19.50 -7.44 5.47
N ARG A 312 -18.42 -7.22 6.24
CA ARG A 312 -18.43 -6.27 7.35
C ARG A 312 -18.61 -4.83 6.86
N MET A 313 -17.84 -4.39 5.87
CA MET A 313 -18.02 -3.06 5.26
C MET A 313 -19.42 -2.88 4.70
N THR A 314 -19.96 -3.90 4.03
CA THR A 314 -21.34 -3.87 3.51
C THR A 314 -22.35 -3.67 4.65
N LYS A 315 -22.22 -4.43 5.75
CA LYS A 315 -23.10 -4.28 6.93
C LYS A 315 -23.01 -2.87 7.53
N GLU A 316 -21.80 -2.39 7.77
CA GLU A 316 -21.57 -1.09 8.42
C GLU A 316 -22.06 0.09 7.55
N ILE A 317 -21.74 0.08 6.25
CA ILE A 317 -22.16 1.17 5.35
C ILE A 317 -23.68 1.16 5.14
N ASN A 318 -24.34 0.00 5.05
CA ASN A 318 -25.80 -0.06 4.99
C ASN A 318 -26.47 0.47 6.26
N ALA A 319 -25.84 0.33 7.43
CA ALA A 319 -26.37 0.88 8.68
C ALA A 319 -26.26 2.41 8.76
N LEU A 320 -25.25 3.00 8.09
CA LEU A 320 -25.00 4.44 8.08
C LEU A 320 -25.73 5.16 6.94
N ALA A 321 -25.85 4.54 5.76
CA ALA A 321 -26.43 5.16 4.59
C ALA A 321 -27.98 5.17 4.61
N ALA A 322 -28.58 6.06 3.83
CA ALA A 322 -30.03 6.08 3.65
C ALA A 322 -30.53 4.78 3.00
N ALA A 323 -31.71 4.28 3.43
CA ALA A 323 -32.25 2.98 3.04
C ALA A 323 -32.50 2.79 1.53
N ASN A 324 -32.55 3.88 0.75
CA ASN A 324 -32.70 3.85 -0.71
C ASN A 324 -31.37 3.78 -1.48
N MET A 325 -30.22 3.87 -0.78
CA MET A 325 -28.90 3.77 -1.40
C MET A 325 -28.55 2.31 -1.68
N ARG A 326 -28.11 2.03 -2.90
CA ARG A 326 -27.57 0.71 -3.25
C ARG A 326 -26.08 0.68 -2.94
N ILE A 327 -25.73 0.09 -1.81
CA ILE A 327 -24.32 -0.07 -1.41
C ILE A 327 -23.72 -1.25 -2.18
N LYS A 328 -22.54 -1.05 -2.76
CA LYS A 328 -21.75 -2.11 -3.38
C LYS A 328 -20.28 -1.93 -3.01
N ILE A 329 -19.79 -2.86 -2.21
CA ILE A 329 -18.36 -3.04 -1.97
C ILE A 329 -17.80 -3.91 -3.11
N VAL A 330 -16.64 -3.54 -3.64
CA VAL A 330 -15.93 -4.25 -4.69
C VAL A 330 -14.56 -4.60 -4.15
N ALA A 331 -14.31 -5.88 -3.94
CA ALA A 331 -13.04 -6.39 -3.41
C ALA A 331 -12.36 -7.31 -4.44
N PRO A 332 -11.62 -6.78 -5.43
CA PRO A 332 -10.91 -7.60 -6.40
C PRO A 332 -9.99 -8.61 -5.69
N PRO A 333 -9.87 -9.87 -6.15
CA PRO A 333 -8.97 -10.86 -5.53
C PRO A 333 -7.51 -10.41 -5.45
N GLU A 334 -7.05 -9.74 -6.50
CA GLU A 334 -5.71 -9.20 -6.70
C GLU A 334 -5.51 -7.78 -6.09
N ARG A 335 -6.42 -7.33 -5.22
CA ARG A 335 -6.42 -5.95 -4.68
C ARG A 335 -5.19 -5.53 -3.88
N LYS A 336 -4.35 -6.48 -3.46
CA LYS A 336 -3.00 -6.23 -2.94
C LYS A 336 -2.12 -5.48 -3.96
N TYR A 337 -2.40 -5.67 -5.26
CA TYR A 337 -1.64 -5.13 -6.38
C TYR A 337 -2.47 -4.20 -7.27
N SER A 338 -3.70 -3.83 -6.91
CA SER A 338 -4.58 -3.00 -7.75
C SER A 338 -3.92 -1.69 -8.21
N VAL A 339 -3.17 -1.03 -7.34
CA VAL A 339 -2.41 0.18 -7.69
C VAL A 339 -1.46 -0.10 -8.84
N TRP A 340 -0.63 -1.13 -8.68
CA TRP A 340 0.38 -1.50 -9.68
C TRP A 340 -0.27 -1.96 -10.99
N ILE A 341 -1.33 -2.78 -10.92
CA ILE A 341 -2.10 -3.23 -12.09
C ILE A 341 -2.69 -2.04 -12.84
N GLY A 342 -3.25 -1.07 -12.11
CA GLY A 342 -3.76 0.16 -12.70
C GLY A 342 -2.68 0.97 -13.43
N GLY A 343 -1.48 1.05 -12.84
CA GLY A 343 -0.31 1.65 -13.47
C GLY A 343 0.14 0.88 -14.71
N SER A 344 0.16 -0.46 -14.66
CA SER A 344 0.50 -1.35 -15.78
C SER A 344 -0.43 -1.16 -16.96
N ILE A 345 -1.75 -1.14 -16.70
CA ILE A 345 -2.77 -0.87 -17.71
C ILE A 345 -2.55 0.53 -18.29
N LEU A 346 -2.50 1.56 -17.45
CA LEU A 346 -2.43 2.95 -17.89
C LEU A 346 -1.16 3.25 -18.70
N ALA A 347 0.01 2.74 -18.27
CA ALA A 347 1.27 2.88 -18.98
C ALA A 347 1.31 2.09 -20.31
N SER A 348 0.41 1.13 -20.52
CA SER A 348 0.29 0.38 -21.78
C SER A 348 -0.65 1.03 -22.81
N LEU A 349 -1.39 2.08 -22.44
CA LEU A 349 -2.33 2.76 -23.33
C LEU A 349 -1.61 3.82 -24.17
N SER A 350 -1.69 3.69 -25.50
CA SER A 350 -1.13 4.68 -26.45
C SER A 350 -1.71 6.08 -26.28
N THR A 351 -2.95 6.20 -25.83
CA THR A 351 -3.58 7.50 -25.51
C THR A 351 -2.90 8.22 -24.35
N TYR A 352 -2.12 7.50 -23.53
CA TYR A 352 -1.44 8.07 -22.37
C TYR A 352 -0.02 8.57 -22.69
N GLU A 353 0.51 8.33 -23.89
CA GLU A 353 1.84 8.80 -24.31
C GLU A 353 2.01 10.32 -24.15
N GLN A 354 0.94 11.10 -24.33
CA GLN A 354 0.96 12.57 -24.21
C GLN A 354 1.06 13.08 -22.76
N MET A 355 0.72 12.23 -21.79
CA MET A 355 0.73 12.56 -20.37
C MET A 355 2.10 12.37 -19.72
N TRP A 356 3.00 11.64 -20.39
CA TRP A 356 4.38 11.50 -19.95
C TRP A 356 5.07 12.86 -19.96
N ILE A 357 5.91 13.06 -18.94
CA ILE A 357 6.86 14.15 -18.88
C ILE A 357 8.12 13.62 -19.56
N THR A 358 8.53 14.25 -20.65
CA THR A 358 9.78 13.92 -21.34
C THR A 358 10.96 14.64 -20.70
N LYS A 359 12.17 14.10 -20.89
CA LYS A 359 13.39 14.78 -20.45
C LYS A 359 13.53 16.22 -21.00
N ALA A 360 13.12 16.44 -22.26
CA ALA A 360 13.13 17.78 -22.87
C ALA A 360 12.16 18.75 -22.18
N GLU A 361 10.94 18.31 -21.86
CA GLU A 361 9.97 19.14 -21.12
C GLU A 361 10.48 19.46 -19.71
N TYR A 362 11.14 18.50 -19.06
CA TYR A 362 11.78 18.71 -17.76
C TYR A 362 12.95 19.71 -17.84
N GLU A 363 13.82 19.62 -18.83
CA GLU A 363 14.94 20.56 -19.02
C GLU A 363 14.45 21.99 -19.27
N GLU A 364 13.30 22.16 -19.93
CA GLU A 364 12.70 23.48 -20.19
C GLU A 364 11.96 24.07 -18.98
N ASN A 365 11.23 23.23 -18.23
CA ASN A 365 10.27 23.70 -17.21
C ASN A 365 10.72 23.40 -15.77
N GLY A 366 11.79 22.63 -15.59
CA GLY A 366 12.23 22.11 -14.30
C GLY A 366 11.24 21.11 -13.68
N PRO A 367 11.43 20.75 -12.39
CA PRO A 367 10.62 19.73 -11.73
C PRO A 367 9.15 20.11 -11.55
N ALA A 368 8.80 21.40 -11.62
CA ALA A 368 7.43 21.88 -11.46
C ALA A 368 6.47 21.44 -12.58
N ILE A 369 7.00 20.96 -13.72
CA ILE A 369 6.21 20.42 -14.85
C ILE A 369 5.24 19.30 -14.41
N VAL A 370 5.61 18.55 -13.37
CA VAL A 370 4.80 17.47 -12.81
C VAL A 370 3.42 17.92 -12.35
N HIS A 371 3.29 19.15 -11.85
CA HIS A 371 1.99 19.70 -11.41
C HIS A 371 1.08 20.13 -12.55
N THR A 372 1.59 20.16 -13.79
CA THR A 372 0.79 20.50 -14.98
C THR A 372 0.40 19.25 -15.76
N LYS A 373 1.29 18.25 -15.79
CA LYS A 373 1.10 17.01 -16.55
C LYS A 373 0.38 15.91 -15.76
N CYS A 374 0.60 15.82 -14.45
CA CYS A 374 0.07 14.71 -13.65
C CYS A 374 -1.16 15.04 -12.81
N PHE A 375 -1.44 16.33 -12.50
CA PHE A 375 -2.43 16.75 -11.49
C PHE A 375 -3.21 18.01 -11.83
#